data_AF-A0A3N1AXL7-F1
#
_entry.id   AF-A0A3N1AXL7-F1
#
_cell.length_a   1.000
_cell.length_b   1.000
_cell.length_c   1.000
_cell.angle_alpha   90.00
_cell.angle_beta   90.00
_cell.angle_gamma   90.00
#
_symmetry.space_group_name_H-M   'P 1'
#
loop_
_entity.id
_entity.type
_entity.pdbx_description
1 polymer ?
#
loop_
_entity_poly.entity_id
_entity_poly.type
_entity_poly.pdbx_seq_one_letter_code
_entity_poly.pdbx_strand_id
1 'polypeptide(L)'
;MDDAVVRVCRRVTTHPDLITLDVVSVPGKRVKDGLAADLDHHASLVWPGLEEVTVRWRGGYGYVTAWTSEDEGVPVCRLEYLGFDDVWGFALHDPATDTYTDSLLPDGQPEGSPQDALDCAVRLHLTGIADKPIDEDD
;
A
#
# COMPACT_ATOMS: atom_id res chain seq x y z
N MET A 1 -11.20 -25.30 11.42
CA MET A 1 -12.39 -24.42 11.38
C MET A 1 -12.26 -23.56 12.61
N ASP A 2 -12.51 -22.26 12.51
CA ASP A 2 -12.15 -21.22 13.50
C ASP A 2 -10.71 -20.70 13.33
N ASP A 3 -10.54 -19.64 12.53
CA ASP A 3 -9.80 -18.48 13.00
C ASP A 3 -10.49 -17.21 12.50
N ALA A 4 -10.69 -16.29 13.43
CA ALA A 4 -11.66 -15.23 13.34
C ALA A 4 -11.15 -14.13 12.42
N VAL A 5 -11.85 -13.94 11.31
CA VAL A 5 -11.84 -12.71 10.53
C VAL A 5 -12.06 -11.50 11.45
N VAL A 6 -10.99 -10.83 11.84
CA VAL A 6 -11.05 -9.53 12.52
C VAL A 6 -11.48 -8.50 11.47
N ARG A 7 -12.79 -8.50 11.23
CA ARG A 7 -13.50 -7.50 10.46
C ARG A 7 -13.66 -6.28 11.35
N VAL A 8 -12.68 -5.38 11.38
CA VAL A 8 -12.89 -4.04 11.95
C VAL A 8 -13.49 -3.16 10.85
N CYS A 9 -14.82 -3.28 10.70
CA CYS A 9 -15.62 -2.25 10.05
C CYS A 9 -16.14 -1.26 11.12
N ARG A 10 -15.85 0.01 10.87
CA ARG A 10 -16.50 1.26 11.34
C ARG A 10 -16.10 1.81 12.71
N ARG A 11 -15.48 3.01 12.64
CA ARG A 11 -16.18 4.23 13.08
C ARG A 11 -15.73 5.46 12.30
N VAL A 12 -16.75 6.25 11.93
CA VAL A 12 -16.67 7.59 11.37
C VAL A 12 -15.90 8.51 12.32
N THR A 13 -14.83 9.12 11.84
CA THR A 13 -14.33 10.37 12.42
C THR A 13 -14.61 11.48 11.43
N THR A 14 -15.67 12.23 11.74
CA THR A 14 -15.98 13.51 11.13
C THR A 14 -14.80 14.44 11.33
N HIS A 15 -14.00 14.66 10.28
CA HIS A 15 -13.26 15.91 10.16
C HIS A 15 -14.27 16.98 9.76
N PRO A 16 -14.60 17.96 10.63
CA PRO A 16 -15.35 19.10 10.19
C PRO A 16 -14.42 19.93 9.28
N ASP A 17 -14.88 20.13 8.05
CA ASP A 17 -14.26 21.00 7.03
C ASP A 17 -13.36 20.35 5.96
N LEU A 18 -13.69 19.17 5.46
CA LEU A 18 -13.35 18.82 4.07
C LEU A 18 -14.55 18.17 3.38
N ILE A 19 -15.45 19.03 2.89
CA ILE A 19 -16.31 18.66 1.76
C ILE A 19 -15.42 18.72 0.53
N THR A 20 -14.66 17.66 0.26
CA THR A 20 -13.94 17.56 -1.02
C THR A 20 -14.83 16.75 -1.95
N LEU A 21 -15.55 17.45 -2.82
CA LEU A 21 -15.96 16.89 -4.10
C LEU A 21 -14.73 16.20 -4.70
N ASP A 22 -14.79 14.88 -4.92
CA ASP A 22 -13.80 14.04 -5.60
C ASP A 22 -13.35 14.63 -6.96
N VAL A 23 -12.52 15.65 -6.91
CA VAL A 23 -11.57 15.99 -7.95
C VAL A 23 -10.29 15.30 -7.50
N VAL A 24 -10.08 14.08 -8.00
CA VAL A 24 -8.81 13.39 -7.85
C VAL A 24 -7.73 14.31 -8.41
N SER A 25 -6.96 14.92 -7.52
CA SER A 25 -5.82 15.72 -7.94
C SER A 25 -4.85 14.76 -8.62
N VAL A 26 -4.43 15.09 -9.84
CA VAL A 26 -3.46 14.26 -10.56
C VAL A 26 -2.08 14.80 -10.23
N PRO A 27 -1.20 14.01 -9.58
CA PRO A 27 0.13 14.48 -9.27
C PRO A 27 0.90 14.77 -10.56
N GLY A 28 1.67 15.86 -10.53
CA GLY A 28 2.57 16.22 -11.63
C GLY A 28 3.69 15.19 -11.79
N LYS A 29 4.35 15.18 -12.95
CA LYS A 29 5.45 14.24 -13.26
C LYS A 29 6.53 14.22 -12.18
N ARG A 30 6.88 15.38 -11.64
CA ARG A 30 7.90 15.51 -10.58
C ARG A 30 7.52 14.74 -9.30
N VAL A 31 6.27 14.88 -8.85
CA VAL A 31 5.77 14.16 -7.67
C VAL A 31 5.75 12.66 -7.94
N LYS A 32 5.33 12.25 -9.14
CA LYS A 32 5.30 10.84 -9.54
C LYS A 32 6.68 10.19 -9.57
N ASP A 33 7.65 10.85 -10.19
CA ASP A 33 9.02 10.35 -10.31
C ASP A 33 9.73 10.36 -8.94
N GLY A 34 9.52 11.41 -8.14
CA GLY A 34 10.06 11.51 -6.78
C GLY A 34 9.52 10.42 -5.88
N LEU A 35 8.20 10.24 -5.85
CA LEU A 35 7.56 9.19 -5.04
C LEU A 35 8.09 7.79 -5.39
N ALA A 36 8.19 7.47 -6.68
CA ALA A 36 8.69 6.16 -7.11
C ALA A 36 10.14 5.93 -6.64
N ALA A 37 11.00 6.94 -6.79
CA ALA A 37 12.39 6.86 -6.34
C ALA A 37 12.50 6.77 -4.80
N ASP A 38 11.68 7.52 -4.07
CA ASP A 38 11.69 7.54 -2.61
C ASP A 38 11.20 6.21 -2.02
N LEU A 39 10.20 5.58 -2.64
CA LEU A 39 9.70 4.27 -2.24
C LEU A 39 10.70 3.16 -2.52
N ASP A 40 11.30 3.15 -3.71
CA ASP A 40 12.33 2.17 -4.08
C ASP A 40 13.56 2.28 -3.17
N HIS A 41 14.03 3.51 -2.94
CA HIS A 41 15.12 3.76 -2.02
C HIS A 41 14.80 3.31 -0.59
N HIS A 42 13.63 3.67 -0.06
CA HIS A 42 13.19 3.24 1.27
C HIS A 42 13.11 1.72 1.39
N ALA A 43 12.54 1.05 0.39
CA ALA A 43 12.43 -0.40 0.34
C ALA A 43 13.82 -1.06 0.42
N SER A 44 14.79 -0.56 -0.34
CA SER A 44 16.16 -1.08 -0.33
C SER A 44 16.84 -0.99 1.05
N LEU A 45 16.41 -0.04 1.91
CA LEU A 45 16.96 0.16 3.25
C LEU A 45 16.28 -0.71 4.32
N VAL A 46 14.96 -0.90 4.21
CA VAL A 46 14.14 -1.52 5.26
C VAL A 46 13.81 -2.99 4.96
N TRP A 47 13.76 -3.36 3.67
CA TRP A 47 13.28 -4.66 3.20
C TRP A 47 14.34 -5.36 2.34
N PRO A 48 15.38 -5.97 2.94
CA PRO A 48 16.49 -6.56 2.19
C PRO A 48 16.11 -7.77 1.32
N GLY A 49 14.89 -8.30 1.44
CA GLY A 49 14.36 -9.35 0.56
C GLY A 49 13.62 -8.82 -0.68
N LEU A 50 13.46 -7.50 -0.81
CA LEU A 50 12.90 -6.88 -2.00
C LEU A 50 14.02 -6.46 -2.94
N GLU A 51 13.84 -6.73 -4.23
CA GLU A 51 14.76 -6.31 -5.28
C GLU A 51 14.44 -4.92 -5.80
N GLU A 52 13.15 -4.61 -5.94
CA GLU A 52 12.68 -3.33 -6.47
C GLU A 52 11.25 -3.05 -5.98
N VAL A 53 10.91 -1.77 -5.85
CA VAL A 53 9.52 -1.33 -5.76
C VAL A 53 9.16 -0.45 -6.94
N THR A 54 8.10 -0.84 -7.66
CA THR A 54 7.63 -0.10 -8.84
C THR A 54 6.26 0.52 -8.61
N VAL A 55 6.03 1.69 -9.22
CA VAL A 55 4.75 2.41 -9.12
C VAL A 55 4.13 2.61 -10.48
N ARG A 56 2.92 2.08 -10.68
CA ARG A 56 2.11 2.29 -11.88
C ARG A 56 1.04 3.33 -11.64
N TRP A 57 1.02 4.39 -12.45
CA TRP A 57 0.10 5.51 -12.27
C TRP A 57 -1.22 5.38 -13.06
N ARG A 58 -2.34 5.71 -12.40
CA ARG A 58 -3.66 5.92 -13.02
C ARG A 58 -4.36 7.11 -12.34
N GLY A 59 -4.43 8.25 -13.03
CA GLY A 59 -5.02 9.47 -12.46
C GLY A 59 -4.26 9.92 -11.20
N GLY A 60 -4.99 10.12 -10.11
CA GLY A 60 -4.46 10.43 -8.78
C GLY A 60 -3.90 9.24 -8.00
N TYR A 61 -3.97 8.02 -8.56
CA TYR A 61 -3.56 6.79 -7.89
C TYR A 61 -2.22 6.26 -8.38
N GLY A 62 -1.38 5.82 -7.43
CA GLY A 62 -0.15 5.07 -7.66
C GLY A 62 -0.32 3.63 -7.16
N TYR A 63 -0.25 2.65 -8.05
CA TYR A 63 -0.35 1.23 -7.72
C TYR A 63 1.05 0.68 -7.51
N VAL A 64 1.31 0.16 -6.31
CA VAL A 64 2.63 -0.24 -5.87
C VAL A 64 2.77 -1.76 -5.98
N THR A 65 3.86 -2.19 -6.64
CA THR A 65 4.24 -3.59 -6.77
C THR A 65 5.63 -3.79 -6.19
N ALA A 66 5.76 -4.75 -5.28
CA ALA A 66 7.02 -5.17 -4.69
C ALA A 66 7.56 -6.38 -5.46
N TRP A 67 8.82 -6.32 -5.87
CA TRP A 67 9.50 -7.40 -6.60
C TRP A 67 10.44 -8.14 -5.67
N THR A 68 10.42 -9.47 -5.76
CA THR A 68 11.30 -10.37 -5.01
C THR A 68 12.17 -11.16 -5.98
N SER A 69 13.23 -11.79 -5.49
CA SER A 69 14.16 -12.61 -6.28
C SER A 69 13.55 -13.83 -6.96
N GLU A 70 12.26 -14.09 -6.77
CA GLU A 70 11.52 -15.15 -7.48
C GLU A 70 10.89 -14.65 -8.79
N ASP A 71 11.25 -13.43 -9.26
CA ASP A 71 10.75 -12.76 -10.47
C ASP A 71 9.22 -12.53 -10.47
N GLU A 72 8.53 -12.79 -9.36
CA GLU A 72 7.10 -12.55 -9.20
C GLU A 72 6.86 -11.20 -8.50
N GLY A 73 6.31 -10.25 -9.25
CA GLY A 73 5.88 -8.96 -8.72
C GLY A 73 4.55 -9.08 -7.98
N VAL A 74 4.55 -8.75 -6.69
CA VAL A 74 3.37 -8.81 -5.82
C VAL A 74 2.78 -7.41 -5.66
N PRO A 75 1.51 -7.16 -6.06
CA PRO A 75 0.83 -5.93 -5.73
C PRO A 75 0.65 -5.83 -4.21
N VAL A 76 1.02 -4.70 -3.60
CA VAL A 76 1.00 -4.55 -2.13
C VAL A 76 -0.01 -3.50 -1.68
N CYS A 77 -0.05 -2.35 -2.35
CA CYS A 77 -0.97 -1.27 -2.02
C CYS A 77 -1.22 -0.32 -3.19
N ARG A 78 -2.24 0.53 -3.04
CA ARG A 78 -2.54 1.67 -3.90
C ARG A 78 -2.47 2.93 -3.07
N LEU A 79 -1.66 3.89 -3.49
CA LEU A 79 -1.54 5.22 -2.92
C LEU A 79 -2.48 6.19 -3.64
N GLU A 80 -3.11 7.08 -2.88
CA GLU A 80 -4.01 8.13 -3.36
C GLU A 80 -3.43 9.51 -3.07
N TYR A 81 -3.26 10.31 -4.13
CA TYR A 81 -2.76 11.66 -4.00
C TYR A 81 -3.85 12.60 -3.49
N LEU A 82 -3.63 13.14 -2.28
CA LEU A 82 -4.58 14.04 -1.62
C LEU A 82 -4.30 15.53 -1.88
N GLY A 83 -3.31 15.85 -2.72
CA GLY A 83 -2.88 17.22 -2.99
C GLY A 83 -1.61 17.64 -2.27
N PHE A 84 -1.04 16.78 -1.44
CA PHE A 84 0.19 17.00 -0.67
C PHE A 84 1.25 15.96 -1.04
N ASP A 85 2.51 16.38 -1.08
CA ASP A 85 3.63 15.50 -1.45
C ASP A 85 3.90 14.43 -0.37
N ASP A 86 3.63 14.75 0.90
CA ASP A 86 3.98 13.91 2.06
C ASP A 86 2.78 13.19 2.72
N VAL A 87 1.54 13.50 2.31
CA VAL A 87 0.32 12.93 2.91
C VAL A 87 -0.51 12.25 1.83
N TRP A 88 -0.63 10.94 1.96
CA TRP A 88 -1.29 10.07 0.99
C TRP A 88 -2.33 9.19 1.68
N GLY A 89 -3.47 9.00 1.00
CA GLY A 89 -4.38 7.90 1.34
C GLY A 89 -3.84 6.59 0.81
N PHE A 90 -4.23 5.46 1.40
CA PHE A 90 -3.82 4.16 0.88
C PHE A 90 -4.86 3.06 1.05
N ALA A 91 -4.78 2.10 0.14
CA ALA A 91 -5.56 0.88 0.15
C ALA A 91 -4.63 -0.33 0.01
N LEU A 92 -4.88 -1.38 0.78
CA LEU A 92 -4.15 -2.64 0.71
C LEU A 92 -4.70 -3.51 -0.41
N HIS A 93 -3.83 -4.23 -1.11
CA HIS A 93 -4.24 -5.25 -2.07
C HIS A 93 -4.74 -6.49 -1.32
N ASP A 94 -5.83 -7.08 -1.82
CA ASP A 94 -6.33 -8.39 -1.41
C ASP A 94 -6.07 -9.38 -2.56
N PRO A 95 -5.13 -10.34 -2.40
CA PRO A 95 -4.79 -11.28 -3.45
C PRO A 95 -5.92 -12.28 -3.76
N ALA A 96 -6.87 -12.49 -2.84
CA ALA A 96 -7.97 -13.43 -3.05
C ALA A 96 -9.05 -12.86 -3.98
N THR A 97 -9.28 -11.55 -3.93
CA THR A 97 -10.29 -10.86 -4.74
C THR A 97 -9.71 -10.00 -5.85
N ASP A 98 -8.39 -9.80 -5.87
CA ASP A 98 -7.68 -8.85 -6.73
C ASP A 98 -8.26 -7.42 -6.63
N THR A 99 -8.60 -7.00 -5.41
CA THR A 99 -9.16 -5.67 -5.14
C THR A 99 -8.30 -4.89 -4.16
N TYR A 100 -8.49 -3.57 -4.15
CA TYR A 100 -7.85 -2.67 -3.19
C TYR A 100 -8.88 -2.20 -2.18
N THR A 101 -8.55 -2.33 -0.89
CA THR A 101 -9.43 -1.93 0.22
C THR A 101 -8.74 -0.86 1.05
N ASP A 102 -9.40 0.29 1.24
CA ASP A 102 -8.87 1.38 2.07
C ASP A 102 -8.55 0.87 3.48
N SER A 103 -7.39 1.25 4.00
CA SER A 103 -6.85 0.71 5.26
C SER A 103 -6.35 1.82 6.17
N LEU A 104 -5.99 1.44 7.40
CA LEU A 104 -5.45 2.32 8.42
C LEU A 104 -4.00 1.95 8.71
N LEU A 105 -3.17 2.97 8.92
CA LEU A 105 -1.83 2.81 9.45
C LEU A 105 -1.86 2.25 10.88
N PRO A 106 -0.71 1.76 11.42
CA PRO A 106 -0.65 1.21 12.78
C PRO A 106 -1.07 2.18 13.90
N ASP A 107 -0.98 3.48 13.65
CA ASP A 107 -1.44 4.55 14.54
C ASP A 107 -2.95 4.86 14.40
N GLY A 108 -3.64 4.15 13.50
CA GLY A 108 -5.07 4.26 13.25
C GLY A 108 -5.47 5.35 12.27
N GLN A 109 -4.51 6.03 11.62
CA GLN A 109 -4.82 7.06 10.62
C GLN A 109 -5.06 6.45 9.23
N PRO A 110 -6.03 6.97 8.46
CA PRO A 110 -6.27 6.55 7.07
C PRO A 110 -5.25 7.13 6.07
N GLU A 111 -4.46 8.10 6.52
CA GLU A 111 -3.54 8.88 5.71
C GLU A 111 -2.20 8.96 6.43
N GLY A 112 -1.12 9.00 5.67
CA GLY A 112 0.22 9.23 6.21
C GLY A 112 1.27 9.31 5.12
N SER A 113 2.52 9.09 5.49
CA SER A 113 3.59 9.09 4.51
C SER A 113 3.46 7.90 3.57
N PRO A 114 3.87 8.05 2.30
CA PRO A 114 3.81 6.94 1.35
C PRO A 114 4.72 5.78 1.77
N GLN A 115 5.80 6.06 2.52
CA GLN A 115 6.71 5.07 3.09
C GLN A 115 6.03 4.26 4.20
N ASP A 116 5.29 4.91 5.10
CA ASP A 116 4.52 4.22 6.15
C ASP A 116 3.45 3.29 5.55
N ALA A 117 2.79 3.73 4.48
CA ALA A 117 1.82 2.92 3.75
C ALA A 117 2.49 1.71 3.09
N LEU A 118 3.68 1.88 2.49
CA LEU A 118 4.46 0.78 1.94
C LEU A 118 4.87 -0.21 3.03
N ASP A 119 5.42 0.27 4.15
CA ASP A 119 5.84 -0.57 5.26
C ASP A 119 4.67 -1.37 5.84
N CYS A 120 3.50 -0.74 5.98
CA CYS A 120 2.30 -1.43 6.42
C CYS A 120 1.90 -2.55 5.45
N ALA A 121 1.92 -2.27 4.14
CA ALA A 121 1.51 -3.21 3.11
C ALA A 121 2.48 -4.38 2.96
N VAL A 122 3.78 -4.10 2.92
CA VAL A 122 4.84 -5.10 2.80
C VAL A 122 4.89 -5.98 4.05
N ARG A 123 4.71 -5.42 5.26
CA ARG A 123 4.56 -6.23 6.48
C ARG A 123 3.41 -7.21 6.36
N LEU A 124 2.23 -6.75 5.94
CA LEU A 124 1.05 -7.62 5.82
C LEU A 124 1.27 -8.74 4.80
N HIS A 125 1.86 -8.42 3.64
CA HIS A 125 2.06 -9.40 2.57
C HIS A 125 3.22 -10.36 2.88
N LEU A 126 4.37 -9.88 3.35
CA LEU A 126 5.52 -10.74 3.64
C LEU A 126 5.32 -11.58 4.91
N THR A 127 4.58 -11.10 5.91
CA THR A 127 4.22 -11.94 7.08
C THR A 127 3.19 -13.00 6.72
N GLY A 128 2.31 -12.75 5.74
CA GLY A 128 1.39 -13.75 5.20
C GLY A 128 2.06 -14.79 4.29
N ILE A 129 3.13 -14.41 3.56
CA ILE A 129 3.87 -15.33 2.68
C ILE A 129 4.74 -16.31 3.48
N ALA A 130 5.33 -15.87 4.61
CA ALA A 130 6.10 -16.75 5.49
C ALA A 130 5.26 -17.82 6.22
N ASP A 131 3.92 -17.67 6.22
CA ASP A 131 2.98 -18.63 6.81
C ASP A 131 2.49 -19.67 5.79
N LYS A 132 2.84 -19.58 4.50
CA LYS A 132 2.46 -20.62 3.56
C LYS A 132 3.19 -21.91 3.99
N PRO A 133 2.48 -22.97 4.43
CA PRO A 133 3.15 -24.24 4.67
C PRO A 133 3.82 -24.61 3.36
N ILE A 134 5.10 -24.98 3.45
CA ILE A 134 5.80 -25.65 2.38
C ILE A 134 4.91 -26.87 2.08
N ASP A 135 4.18 -26.83 0.97
CA ASP A 135 3.51 -28.02 0.47
C ASP A 135 4.64 -29.02 0.21
N GLU A 136 4.82 -29.97 1.15
CA GLU A 136 5.69 -31.13 1.00
C GLU A 136 5.30 -31.84 -0.30
N ASP A 137 6.31 -32.15 -1.12
CA ASP A 137 6.26 -33.07 -2.26
C ASP A 137 5.20 -34.18 -2.11
N ASP A 138 4.34 -34.34 -3.11
CA ASP A 138 3.82 -35.65 -3.54
C ASP A 138 3.75 -35.74 -5.07
#